data_AF-A0A9Q6S5B4-F1
#
_entry.id   AF-A0A9Q6S5B4-F1
#
_cell.length_a   1.000
_cell.length_b   1.000
_cell.length_c   1.000
_cell.angle_alpha   90.00
_cell.angle_beta   90.00
_cell.angle_gamma   90.00
#
_symmetry.space_group_name_H-M   'P 1'
#
loop_
_entity.id
_entity.type
_entity.pdbx_description
1 polymer ?
#
loop_
_entity_poly.entity_id
_entity_poly.type
_entity_poly.pdbx_seq_one_letter_code
_entity_poly.pdbx_strand_id
1 'polypeptide(L)' 'MLIKDAPDQIELGRAELDTLLQRQLISLRNLASGRPRPHVTRDGDSMLKAVSRIRQTIKLPVPQTVTHDCATGQR' A
#
# COMPACT_ATOMS: atom_id res chain seq x y z
N MET A 1 3.17 -28.46 -8.65
CA MET A 1 2.67 -28.31 -7.27
C MET A 1 2.13 -26.89 -7.11
N LEU A 2 0.88 -26.80 -6.68
CA LEU A 2 0.00 -25.62 -6.48
C LEU A 2 0.55 -24.21 -6.75
N ILE A 3 -0.07 -23.55 -7.74
CA ILE A 3 -0.02 -22.10 -7.96
C ILE A 3 -0.48 -21.41 -6.67
N LYS A 4 0.35 -20.53 -6.12
CA LYS A 4 -0.10 -19.48 -5.21
C LYS A 4 0.24 -18.16 -5.86
N ASP A 5 -0.71 -17.65 -6.62
CA ASP A 5 -0.91 -16.22 -6.78
C ASP A 5 -0.98 -15.62 -5.37
N ALA A 6 0.19 -15.29 -4.82
CA ALA A 6 0.31 -14.45 -3.66
C ALA A 6 0.49 -13.04 -4.21
N PRO A 7 -0.53 -12.17 -4.18
CA PRO A 7 -0.39 -10.76 -4.55
C PRO A 7 0.63 -10.02 -3.65
N ASP A 8 1.14 -10.71 -2.62
CA ASP A 8 2.10 -10.24 -1.63
C ASP A 8 3.56 -10.58 -1.99
N GLN A 9 3.80 -11.33 -3.08
CA GLN A 9 5.14 -11.46 -3.65
C GLN A 9 5.45 -10.21 -4.46
N ILE A 10 5.62 -9.09 -3.75
CA ILE A 10 6.59 -8.12 -4.25
C ILE A 10 7.90 -8.90 -4.20
N GLU A 11 8.39 -9.32 -5.37
CA GLU A 11 9.73 -9.84 -5.57
C GLU A 11 10.70 -8.68 -5.33
N LEU A 12 10.72 -8.17 -4.08
CA LEU A 12 11.66 -7.19 -3.61
C LEU A 12 13.00 -7.89 -3.75
N GLY A 13 13.80 -7.44 -4.71
CA GLY A 13 15.18 -7.83 -4.78
C GLY A 13 15.88 -7.51 -3.45
N ARG A 14 17.03 -8.15 -3.24
CA ARG A 14 17.85 -7.86 -2.06
C ARG A 14 18.17 -6.37 -1.97
N ALA A 15 18.34 -5.67 -3.10
CA ALA A 15 18.65 -4.25 -3.16
C ALA A 15 17.54 -3.35 -2.58
N GLU A 16 16.27 -3.63 -2.88
CA GLU A 16 15.15 -2.88 -2.32
C GLU A 16 15.04 -3.13 -0.81
N LEU A 17 15.19 -4.38 -0.38
CA LEU A 17 15.16 -4.74 1.04
C LEU A 17 16.32 -4.10 1.80
N ASP A 18 17.53 -4.11 1.23
CA ASP A 18 18.72 -3.47 1.77
C ASP A 18 18.51 -1.96 1.90
N THR A 19 17.87 -1.33 0.91
CA THR A 19 17.54 0.10 0.96
C THR A 19 16.57 0.41 2.09
N LEU A 20 15.54 -0.42 2.27
CA LEU A 20 14.58 -0.25 3.37
C LEU A 20 15.23 -0.46 4.75
N LEU A 21 16.20 -1.38 4.84
CA LEU A 21 17.01 -1.60 6.05
C LEU A 21 17.94 -0.42 6.33
N GLN A 22 18.66 0.06 5.33
CA GLN A 22 19.55 1.22 5.43
C GLN A 22 18.81 2.48 5.88
N ARG A 23 17.57 2.66 5.43
CA ARG A 23 16.69 3.77 5.84
C ARG A 23 15.97 3.53 7.15
N GLN A 24 16.21 2.39 7.82
CA GLN A 24 15.57 2.01 9.09
C GLN A 24 14.05 1.97 9.02
N LEU A 25 13.47 1.73 7.83
CA LEU A 25 12.02 1.61 7.62
C LEU A 25 11.52 0.21 7.96
N ILE A 26 12.41 -0.77 7.85
CA ILE A 26 12.20 -2.14 8.30
C ILE A 26 13.38 -2.61 9.14
N SER A 27 13.16 -3.63 9.95
CA SER A 27 14.18 -4.40 10.65
C SER A 27 14.01 -5.90 10.36
N LEU A 28 15.10 -6.65 10.43
CA LEU A 28 15.04 -8.12 10.34
C LEU A 28 14.94 -8.70 11.74
N ARG A 29 13.83 -9.39 12.04
CA ARG A 29 13.69 -10.16 13.28
C ARG A 29 14.03 -11.61 13.02
N ASN A 30 14.98 -12.15 13.79
CA ASN A 30 15.27 -13.56 13.82
C ASN A 30 14.11 -14.28 14.51
N LEU A 31 13.35 -15.03 13.75
CA LEU A 31 12.35 -15.94 14.31
C LEU A 31 13.03 -17.26 14.68
N ALA A 32 12.50 -17.94 15.69
CA ALA A 32 12.95 -19.28 16.10
C ALA A 32 12.94 -20.30 14.94
N SER A 33 12.22 -20.01 13.86
CA SER A 33 12.20 -20.78 12.60
C SER A 33 13.46 -20.60 11.72
N GLY A 34 14.47 -19.85 12.17
CA GLY A 34 15.78 -19.74 11.53
C GLY A 34 15.83 -18.84 10.29
N ARG A 35 14.70 -18.28 9.85
CA ARG A 35 14.65 -17.32 8.74
C ARG A 35 14.36 -15.91 9.28
N PRO A 36 15.23 -14.92 9.01
CA PRO A 36 14.96 -13.54 9.38
C PRO A 36 13.73 -13.05 8.63
N ARG A 37 12.76 -12.47 9.36
CA ARG A 37 11.58 -11.85 8.77
C ARG A 37 11.66 -10.34 8.85
N PRO A 38 11.40 -9.63 7.74
CA PRO A 38 11.21 -8.19 7.77
C PRO A 38 10.06 -7.79 8.70
N HIS A 39 10.25 -6.71 9.43
CA HIS A 39 9.27 -6.10 10.30
C HIS A 39 9.33 -4.58 10.14
N VAL A 40 8.18 -3.94 9.99
CA VAL A 40 8.10 -2.48 9.83
C VAL A 40 8.48 -1.78 11.13
N THR A 41 9.38 -0.81 11.07
CA THR A 41 9.74 0.01 12.24
C THR A 41 8.66 1.08 12.49
N ARG A 42 8.75 1.79 13.61
CA ARG A 42 7.86 2.93 13.88
C ARG A 42 7.98 4.03 12.81
N ASP A 43 9.18 4.22 12.29
CA ASP A 43 9.45 5.24 11.28
C ASP A 43 8.93 4.79 9.91
N GLY A 44 9.05 3.49 9.60
CA GLY A 44 8.38 2.86 8.46
C GLY A 44 6.85 3.00 8.51
N ASP A 45 6.24 2.76 9.66
CA ASP A 45 4.79 2.92 9.86
C ASP A 45 4.34 4.37 9.65
N SER A 46 5.10 5.33 10.17
CA SER A 46 4.86 6.77 9.98
C SER A 46 4.92 7.17 8.50
N MET A 47 5.89 6.63 7.77
CA MET A 47 6.02 6.84 6.33
C MET A 47 4.84 6.25 5.56
N LEU A 48 4.43 5.01 5.86
CA LEU A 48 3.27 4.36 5.23
C LEU A 48 1.98 5.15 5.47
N LYS A 49 1.79 5.70 6.68
CA LYS A 49 0.67 6.60 7.00
C LYS A 49 0.71 7.89 6.15
N ALA A 50 1.89 8.49 5.97
CA ALA A 50 2.05 9.67 5.12
C ALA A 50 1.74 9.38 3.66
N VAL A 51 2.27 8.28 3.11
CA VAL A 51 1.99 7.84 1.73
C VAL A 51 0.51 7.52 1.53
N SER A 52 -0.13 6.90 2.52
CA SER A 52 -1.56 6.58 2.45
C SER A 52 -2.43 7.83 2.32
N ARG A 53 -2.09 8.92 3.04
CA ARG A 53 -2.78 10.21 2.89
C ARG A 53 -2.63 10.78 1.47
N ILE A 54 -1.42 10.75 0.92
CA ILE A 54 -1.15 11.22 -0.45
C ILE A 54 -1.97 10.40 -1.47
N ARG A 55 -2.01 9.08 -1.33
CA ARG A 55 -2.83 8.21 -2.20
C ARG A 55 -4.32 8.54 -2.15
N GLN A 56 -4.85 8.92 -1.00
CA GLN A 56 -6.24 9.35 -0.86
C GLN A 56 -6.49 10.68 -1.59
N THR A 57 -5.53 11.60 -1.57
CA THR A 57 -5.63 12.88 -2.28
C THR A 57 -5.53 12.75 -3.80
N ILE A 58 -4.79 11.75 -4.30
CA ILE A 58 -4.60 11.51 -5.75
C ILE A 58 -5.69 10.58 -6.33
N LYS A 59 -6.52 9.94 -5.50
CA LYS A 59 -7.72 9.24 -5.97
C LYS A 59 -8.67 10.30 -6.51
N LEU A 60 -8.61 10.57 -7.83
CA LEU A 60 -9.47 11.56 -8.48
C LEU A 60 -10.91 11.31 -8.01
N PRO A 61 -11.65 12.35 -7.58
CA PRO A 61 -13.08 12.20 -7.39
C PRO A 61 -13.67 11.71 -8.72
N VAL A 62 -14.34 10.56 -8.68
CA VAL A 62 -15.22 10.16 -9.79
C VAL A 62 -16.19 11.33 -9.96
N PRO A 63 -16.24 11.99 -11.14
CA PRO A 63 -17.19 13.06 -11.36
C PRO A 63 -18.57 12.49 -11.07
N GLN A 64 -19.25 13.03 -10.05
CA GLN A 64 -20.65 12.69 -9.87
C GLN A 64 -21.34 13.23 -11.11
N THR A 65 -21.79 12.32 -11.97
CA THR A 65 -22.65 12.66 -13.09
C THR A 65 -23.88 13.30 -12.46
N VAL A 66 -23.95 14.62 -12.53
CA VAL A 66 -25.17 15.36 -12.23
C VAL A 66 -26.15 14.92 -13.31
N THR A 67 -26.95 13.90 -12.98
CA THR A 67 -28.13 13.57 -13.76
C THR A 67 -29.05 14.78 -13.58
N HIS A 68 -29.02 15.70 -14.53
CA HIS A 68 -30.04 16.71 -14.65
C HIS A 68 -31.35 15.96 -14.91
N ASP A 69 -32.16 15.82 -13.86
CA ASP A 69 -33.51 15.33 -13.98
C ASP A 69 -34.33 16.43 -14.68
N CYS A 70 -34.40 16.35 -16.01
CA CYS A 70 -35.35 17.09 -16.81
C CYS A 70 -36.75 16.48 -16.61
N ALA A 71 -37.33 16.65 -15.42
CA ALA A 71 -38.75 16.47 -15.22
C ALA A 71 -39.48 17.70 -15.81
N THR A 72 -39.62 17.66 -17.14
CA THR A 72 -40.44 18.58 -17.90
C THR A 72 -41.90 18.33 -17.55
N GLY A 73 -42.51 19.32 -16.89
CA GLY A 73 -43.90 19.70 -17.11
C GLY A 73 -44.99 18.76 -16.61
N GLN A 74 -45.74 19.23 -15.61
CA GLN A 74 -47.19 19.14 -15.71
C GLN A 74 -47.87 20.33 -15.03
N ARG A 75 -48.87 20.83 -15.76
CA ARG A 75 -49.67 22.03 -15.53
C ARG A 75 -50.62 21.87 -14.36
#